data_AF-A0A969QY96-F1
#
_entry.id   AF-A0A969QY96-F1
#
_cell.length_a   1.000
_cell.length_b   1.000
_cell.length_c   1.000
_cell.angle_alpha   90.00
_cell.angle_beta   90.00
_cell.angle_gamma   90.00
#
_symmetry.space_group_name_H-M   'P 1'
#
loop_
_entity.id
_entity.type
_entity.pdbx_description
1 polymer ?
#
loop_
_entity_poly.entity_id
_entity_poly.type
_entity_poly.pdbx_seq_one_letter_code
_entity_poly.pdbx_strand_id
1 'polypeptide(L)'
;MNEYEADAFSAKVTSPEMAAAALRRVKFEARRLSENFWENIGKRSKNEPEPPLQIFQEMHDFFKTTSNLSITSHWMTQAFAVATDTSDTHPGLKDRVIALGVVPNYEVPDPVTHRASEALIPGALLVRERDAFSKAWADASREYWKSTFKENHEFRQRLDSIGNDSQIDSSNEWEKIVLLQNLEGMEAVLPQLNRLLERNPDHISAHYMLGCHLLAQDDSSGIDHLERVTADPMSAMNCFGIMADFYDRHGNVDAVRALKMRADEFDDMVQQAMIGRNRVSTADNFESHGLDAAEVKKIAEIVADEALVHGAWIVQKSHELLPQWKHYVILLDIKASWFRFESVAFRNEILTRIVNQVSLDGYILAIDTKDNNRPVARKIWSIPNAKIFDRKNA
;
A
#
# COMPACT_ATOMS: atom_id res chain seq x y z
N MET A 1 13.89 28.46 -14.31
CA MET A 1 13.76 29.73 -13.58
C MET A 1 13.87 29.37 -12.11
N ASN A 2 14.82 29.96 -11.39
CA ASN A 2 15.07 29.62 -9.99
C ASN A 2 13.94 30.23 -9.12
N GLU A 3 13.34 29.47 -8.21
CA GLU A 3 12.24 29.92 -7.33
C GLU A 3 12.60 31.24 -6.59
N TYR A 4 13.83 31.38 -6.13
CA TYR A 4 14.32 32.60 -5.48
C TYR A 4 14.34 33.82 -6.41
N GLU A 5 14.63 33.62 -7.71
CA GLU A 5 14.62 34.72 -8.69
C GLU A 5 13.18 35.17 -8.98
N ALA A 6 12.24 34.22 -9.07
CA ALA A 6 10.83 34.52 -9.23
C ALA A 6 10.29 35.31 -8.03
N ASP A 7 10.67 34.91 -6.81
CA ASP A 7 10.28 35.60 -5.57
C ASP A 7 10.86 37.02 -5.52
N ALA A 8 12.16 37.17 -5.81
CA ALA A 8 12.82 38.47 -5.84
C ALA A 8 12.21 39.40 -6.90
N PHE A 9 11.79 38.87 -8.04
CA PHE A 9 11.09 39.64 -9.07
C PHE A 9 9.68 40.05 -8.60
N SER A 10 8.91 39.13 -8.01
CA SER A 10 7.59 39.41 -7.43
C SER A 10 7.67 40.54 -6.39
N ALA A 11 8.68 40.50 -5.51
CA ALA A 11 8.92 41.53 -4.51
C ALA A 11 9.29 42.89 -5.11
N LYS A 12 10.00 42.92 -6.25
CA LYS A 12 10.32 44.18 -6.96
C LYS A 12 9.09 44.84 -7.58
N VAL A 13 8.13 44.06 -8.07
CA VAL A 13 6.90 44.58 -8.71
C VAL A 13 5.82 44.90 -7.68
N THR A 14 5.88 44.29 -6.50
CA THR A 14 4.93 44.51 -5.40
C THR A 14 5.66 45.04 -4.15
N SER A 15 5.93 44.19 -3.17
CA SER A 15 6.86 44.41 -2.06
C SER A 15 7.32 43.05 -1.51
N PRO A 16 8.42 43.00 -0.75
CA PRO A 16 8.83 41.78 -0.05
C PRO A 16 7.73 41.17 0.81
N GLU A 17 6.98 42.00 1.55
CA GLU A 17 5.90 41.56 2.44
C GLU A 17 4.74 40.95 1.65
N MET A 18 4.36 41.55 0.52
CA MET A 18 3.29 41.04 -0.33
C MET A 18 3.69 39.73 -1.00
N ALA A 19 4.93 39.62 -1.47
CA ALA A 19 5.48 38.38 -2.03
C ALA A 19 5.50 37.26 -0.97
N ALA A 20 5.97 37.55 0.25
CA ALA A 20 5.95 36.61 1.36
C ALA A 20 4.52 36.18 1.75
N ALA A 21 3.57 37.12 1.79
CA ALA A 21 2.17 36.82 2.05
C ALA A 21 1.55 35.91 0.97
N ALA A 22 1.89 36.13 -0.31
CA ALA A 22 1.46 35.27 -1.41
C ALA A 22 2.03 33.85 -1.28
N LEU A 23 3.32 33.69 -0.95
CA LEU A 23 3.94 32.38 -0.72
C LEU A 23 3.24 31.60 0.41
N ARG A 24 2.97 32.26 1.54
CA ARG A 24 2.22 31.65 2.63
C ARG A 24 0.84 31.18 2.19
N ARG A 25 0.12 32.03 1.44
CA ARG A 25 -1.22 31.68 0.93
C ARG A 25 -1.18 30.50 -0.02
N VAL A 26 -0.24 30.45 -0.96
CA VAL A 26 -0.11 29.33 -1.89
C VAL A 26 0.10 28.03 -1.14
N LYS A 27 1.00 28.01 -0.14
CA LYS A 27 1.25 26.81 0.67
C LYS A 27 0.02 26.41 1.48
N PHE A 28 -0.65 27.37 2.12
CA PHE A 28 -1.86 27.11 2.90
C PHE A 28 -3.01 26.57 2.04
N GLU A 29 -3.32 27.26 0.93
CA GLU A 29 -4.43 26.90 0.06
C GLU A 29 -4.17 25.62 -0.74
N ALA A 30 -2.92 25.32 -1.11
CA ALA A 30 -2.58 24.05 -1.74
C ALA A 30 -2.91 22.87 -0.83
N ARG A 31 -2.54 22.98 0.45
CA ARG A 31 -2.87 21.95 1.45
C ARG A 31 -4.37 21.87 1.71
N ARG A 32 -5.04 23.02 1.89
CA ARG A 32 -6.50 23.09 2.06
C ARG A 32 -7.25 22.46 0.89
N LEU A 33 -6.78 22.72 -0.34
CA LEU A 33 -7.35 22.13 -1.55
C LEU A 33 -7.12 20.62 -1.59
N SER A 34 -5.94 20.13 -1.21
CA SER A 34 -5.65 18.69 -1.12
C SER A 34 -6.55 17.99 -0.09
N GLU A 35 -6.46 18.39 1.18
CA GLU A 35 -7.05 17.68 2.32
C GLU A 35 -8.57 17.87 2.44
N ASN A 36 -9.12 19.01 2.01
CA ASN A 36 -10.56 19.29 2.22
C ASN A 36 -11.37 19.25 0.92
N PHE A 37 -10.80 19.67 -0.22
CA PHE A 37 -11.55 19.66 -1.47
C PHE A 37 -11.35 18.33 -2.20
N TRP A 38 -10.12 18.01 -2.58
CA TRP A 38 -9.84 16.82 -3.40
C TRP A 38 -10.13 15.51 -2.68
N GLU A 39 -9.85 15.40 -1.39
CA GLU A 39 -10.25 14.21 -0.61
C GLU A 39 -11.77 13.98 -0.63
N ASN A 40 -12.58 15.04 -0.47
CA ASN A 40 -14.03 14.92 -0.51
C ASN A 40 -14.55 14.59 -1.91
N ILE A 41 -13.92 15.13 -2.96
CA ILE A 41 -14.22 14.75 -4.34
C ILE A 41 -13.85 13.29 -4.60
N GLY A 42 -12.73 12.82 -4.08
CA GLY A 42 -12.34 11.40 -4.12
C GLY A 42 -13.39 10.51 -3.45
N LYS A 43 -13.93 10.90 -2.29
CA LYS A 43 -15.02 10.16 -1.61
C LYS A 43 -16.30 10.05 -2.46
N ARG A 44 -16.60 11.04 -3.31
CA ARG A 44 -17.76 10.98 -4.23
C ARG A 44 -17.63 9.85 -5.25
N SER A 45 -16.42 9.55 -5.72
CA SER A 45 -16.19 8.45 -6.67
C SER A 45 -16.59 7.07 -6.12
N LYS A 46 -16.68 6.92 -4.79
CA LYS A 46 -17.16 5.70 -4.13
C LYS A 46 -18.67 5.51 -4.21
N ASN A 47 -19.44 6.57 -4.52
CA ASN A 47 -20.89 6.63 -4.39
C ASN A 47 -21.61 7.13 -5.65
N GLU A 48 -20.92 7.87 -6.50
CA GLU A 48 -21.47 8.45 -7.72
C GLU A 48 -20.90 7.71 -8.94
N PRO A 49 -21.73 7.29 -9.91
CA PRO A 49 -21.25 6.53 -11.06
C PRO A 49 -20.48 7.36 -12.09
N GLU A 50 -20.62 8.69 -12.05
CA GLU A 50 -19.98 9.61 -13.00
C GLU A 50 -19.35 10.79 -12.26
N PRO A 51 -18.24 11.35 -12.78
CA PRO A 51 -17.57 12.51 -12.19
C PRO A 51 -18.43 13.79 -12.26
N PRO A 52 -18.25 14.74 -11.31
CA PRO A 52 -18.94 16.03 -11.35
C PRO A 52 -18.55 16.85 -12.59
N LEU A 53 -19.56 17.43 -13.23
CA LEU A 53 -19.37 18.24 -14.44
C LEU A 53 -19.04 19.71 -14.16
N GLN A 54 -19.08 20.14 -12.90
CA GLN A 54 -18.88 21.54 -12.47
C GLN A 54 -17.75 21.70 -11.45
N ILE A 55 -16.77 20.79 -11.46
CA ILE A 55 -15.71 20.70 -10.43
C ILE A 55 -14.95 22.03 -10.21
N PHE A 56 -14.69 22.82 -11.26
CA PHE A 56 -13.99 24.10 -11.11
C PHE A 56 -14.89 25.23 -10.62
N GLN A 57 -16.21 25.10 -10.78
CA GLN A 57 -17.16 25.99 -10.12
C GLN A 57 -17.26 25.63 -8.63
N GLU A 58 -17.35 24.33 -8.29
CA GLU A 58 -17.29 23.85 -6.90
C GLU A 58 -15.98 24.29 -6.21
N MET A 59 -14.84 24.19 -6.90
CA MET A 59 -13.54 24.67 -6.40
C MET A 59 -13.53 26.18 -6.16
N HIS A 60 -14.12 26.95 -7.09
CA HIS A 60 -14.23 28.39 -6.92
C HIS A 60 -15.06 28.76 -5.69
N ASP A 61 -16.18 28.08 -5.48
CA ASP A 61 -17.04 28.30 -4.31
C ASP A 61 -16.36 27.81 -3.02
N PHE A 62 -15.60 26.71 -3.08
CA PHE A 62 -14.76 26.25 -1.97
C PHE A 62 -13.78 27.33 -1.51
N PHE A 63 -13.10 28.02 -2.44
CA PHE A 63 -12.21 29.12 -2.09
C PHE A 63 -12.91 30.32 -1.44
N LYS A 64 -14.24 30.46 -1.57
CA LYS A 64 -15.01 31.51 -0.86
C LYS A 64 -15.27 31.17 0.60
N THR A 65 -15.14 29.89 0.97
CA THR A 65 -15.34 29.46 2.36
C THR A 65 -14.08 29.74 3.19
N THR A 66 -14.27 29.97 4.48
CA THR A 66 -13.16 30.11 5.45
C THR A 66 -12.81 28.74 6.04
N SER A 67 -11.51 28.51 6.28
CA SER A 67 -11.06 27.29 6.96
C SER A 67 -11.45 27.29 8.44
N ASN A 68 -11.70 26.10 9.00
CA ASN A 68 -11.84 25.95 10.45
C ASN A 68 -10.47 26.08 11.13
N LEU A 69 -10.24 27.20 11.83
CA LEU A 69 -8.97 27.52 12.47
C LEU A 69 -8.52 26.49 13.53
N SER A 70 -9.45 25.76 14.16
CA SER A 70 -9.09 24.71 15.12
C SER A 70 -8.37 23.54 14.47
N ILE A 71 -8.60 23.31 13.17
CA ILE A 71 -8.03 22.22 12.39
C ILE A 71 -6.78 22.70 11.63
N THR A 72 -6.77 23.95 11.17
CA THR A 72 -5.75 24.43 10.23
C THR A 72 -4.60 25.22 10.86
N SER A 73 -4.67 25.53 12.16
CA SER A 73 -3.66 26.32 12.87
C SER A 73 -2.25 25.69 12.84
N HIS A 74 -2.17 24.36 12.90
CA HIS A 74 -0.88 23.66 12.87
C HIS A 74 -0.22 23.62 11.48
N TRP A 75 -1.02 23.70 10.41
CA TRP A 75 -0.51 23.53 9.03
C TRP A 75 0.57 24.54 8.66
N MET A 76 0.41 25.79 9.10
CA MET A 76 1.43 26.81 8.83
C MET A 76 2.72 26.52 9.59
N THR A 77 2.63 26.03 10.83
CA THR A 77 3.81 25.60 11.60
C THR A 77 4.56 24.51 10.85
N GLN A 78 3.86 23.49 10.36
CA GLN A 78 4.47 22.42 9.56
C GLN A 78 5.06 22.93 8.24
N ALA A 79 4.36 23.79 7.51
CA ALA A 79 4.83 24.33 6.24
C ALA A 79 6.15 25.12 6.37
N PHE A 80 6.39 25.75 7.51
CA PHE A 80 7.64 26.43 7.83
C PHE A 80 8.73 25.51 8.42
N ALA A 81 8.38 24.30 8.86
CA ALA A 81 9.32 23.32 9.39
C ALA A 81 9.97 22.47 8.30
N VAL A 82 9.38 22.40 7.09
CA VAL A 82 9.94 21.68 5.95
C VAL A 82 11.31 22.26 5.59
N ALA A 83 12.34 21.43 5.75
CA ALA A 83 13.70 21.79 5.38
C ALA A 83 13.84 21.85 3.84
N THR A 84 14.67 22.76 3.35
CA THR A 84 15.10 22.73 1.96
C THR A 84 16.03 21.53 1.77
N ASP A 85 15.51 20.45 1.18
CA ASP A 85 16.30 19.28 0.79
C ASP A 85 16.68 19.34 -0.69
N THR A 86 17.80 18.71 -1.03
CA THR A 86 18.32 18.50 -2.37
C THR A 86 17.45 17.58 -3.26
N SER A 87 16.51 16.82 -2.67
CA SER A 87 15.55 15.99 -3.41
C SER A 87 14.19 16.63 -3.66
N ASP A 88 13.84 17.71 -2.96
CA ASP A 88 12.62 18.48 -3.24
C ASP A 88 12.92 19.48 -4.37
N THR A 89 12.07 19.52 -5.40
CA THR A 89 12.28 20.42 -6.55
C THR A 89 12.06 21.89 -6.20
N HIS A 90 11.61 22.21 -4.99
CA HIS A 90 11.37 23.58 -4.53
C HIS A 90 11.95 23.84 -3.14
N PRO A 91 12.64 24.98 -2.92
CA PRO A 91 13.08 25.38 -1.58
C PRO A 91 11.93 25.54 -0.58
N GLY A 92 12.20 25.26 0.69
CA GLY A 92 11.24 25.35 1.79
C GLY A 92 10.71 26.78 1.98
N LEU A 93 9.46 26.89 2.46
CA LEU A 93 8.76 28.18 2.60
C LEU A 93 9.54 29.18 3.50
N LYS A 94 10.15 28.67 4.58
CA LYS A 94 10.92 29.48 5.52
C LYS A 94 12.09 30.20 4.84
N ASP A 95 12.89 29.46 4.09
CA ASP A 95 14.10 29.99 3.46
C ASP A 95 13.76 31.01 2.38
N ARG A 96 12.69 30.75 1.62
CA ARG A 96 12.16 31.69 0.62
C ARG A 96 11.69 33.01 1.24
N VAL A 97 10.96 32.95 2.36
CA VAL A 97 10.51 34.16 3.09
C VAL A 97 11.69 34.93 3.67
N ILE A 98 12.69 34.24 4.23
CA ILE A 98 13.92 34.88 4.75
C ILE A 98 14.73 35.52 3.62
N ALA A 99 14.82 34.88 2.46
CA ALA A 99 15.53 35.42 1.29
C ALA A 99 14.91 36.72 0.76
N LEU A 100 13.61 36.93 0.99
CA LEU A 100 12.92 38.19 0.72
C LEU A 100 13.23 39.28 1.77
N GLY A 101 13.91 38.95 2.86
CA GLY A 101 14.17 39.87 3.97
C GLY A 101 12.99 40.04 4.92
N VAL A 102 12.00 39.13 4.88
CA VAL A 102 10.78 39.18 5.69
C VAL A 102 10.89 38.20 6.86
N VAL A 103 10.43 38.61 8.03
CA VAL A 103 10.35 37.73 9.21
C VAL A 103 9.22 36.70 8.99
N PRO A 104 9.47 35.38 9.13
CA PRO A 104 8.44 34.37 9.00
C PRO A 104 7.24 34.60 9.92
N ASN A 105 6.03 34.65 9.34
CA ASN A 105 4.77 34.71 10.07
C ASN A 105 4.01 33.38 9.90
N TYR A 106 3.77 32.69 11.03
CA TYR A 106 3.14 31.37 11.11
C TYR A 106 1.61 31.44 11.17
N GLU A 107 1.01 32.63 11.17
CA GLU A 107 -0.44 32.80 11.18
C GLU A 107 -1.07 32.32 9.86
N VAL A 108 -2.31 31.82 9.98
CA VAL A 108 -3.14 31.46 8.83
C VAL A 108 -3.44 32.72 8.00
N PRO A 109 -3.30 32.68 6.66
CA PRO A 109 -3.64 33.82 5.81
C PRO A 109 -5.12 34.23 5.95
N ASP A 110 -5.39 35.53 6.01
CA ASP A 110 -6.76 36.05 6.05
C ASP A 110 -7.61 35.61 4.85
N PRO A 111 -8.95 35.58 4.94
CA PRO A 111 -9.79 35.34 3.78
C PRO A 111 -9.58 36.40 2.68
N VAL A 112 -9.59 35.97 1.42
CA VAL A 112 -9.50 36.90 0.28
C VAL A 112 -10.84 37.61 0.10
N THR A 113 -10.84 38.93 0.29
CA THR A 113 -12.04 39.78 0.09
C THR A 113 -12.23 40.23 -1.35
N HIS A 114 -11.16 40.29 -2.15
CA HIS A 114 -11.18 40.69 -3.56
C HIS A 114 -10.32 39.75 -4.41
N ARG A 115 -10.91 39.15 -5.46
CA ARG A 115 -10.22 38.20 -6.33
C ARG A 115 -9.78 38.86 -7.62
N ALA A 116 -8.50 38.69 -7.96
CA ALA A 116 -7.96 39.19 -9.23
C ALA A 116 -8.71 38.63 -10.44
N SER A 117 -9.14 37.36 -10.40
CA SER A 117 -9.94 36.77 -11.49
C SER A 117 -11.25 37.52 -11.72
N GLU A 118 -11.94 37.92 -10.66
CA GLU A 118 -13.24 38.62 -10.75
C GLU A 118 -13.06 40.09 -11.16
N ALA A 119 -11.93 40.70 -10.82
CA ALA A 119 -11.61 42.07 -11.16
C ALA A 119 -11.05 42.24 -12.59
N LEU A 120 -10.26 41.26 -13.07
CA LEU A 120 -9.47 41.38 -14.30
C LEU A 120 -10.04 40.59 -15.48
N ILE A 121 -10.90 39.59 -15.23
CA ILE A 121 -11.41 38.69 -16.27
C ILE A 121 -12.92 38.89 -16.42
N PRO A 122 -13.44 39.08 -17.65
CA PRO A 122 -14.87 39.17 -17.89
C PRO A 122 -15.63 37.94 -17.37
N GLY A 123 -16.74 38.15 -16.65
CA GLY A 123 -17.50 37.07 -16.02
C GLY A 123 -17.96 35.97 -16.97
N ALA A 124 -18.36 36.31 -18.20
CA ALA A 124 -18.73 35.32 -19.21
C ALA A 124 -17.57 34.41 -19.61
N LEU A 125 -16.34 34.94 -19.67
CA LEU A 125 -15.15 34.16 -19.96
C LEU A 125 -14.83 33.23 -18.77
N LEU A 126 -14.94 33.70 -17.54
CA LEU A 126 -14.73 32.85 -16.35
C LEU A 126 -15.66 31.63 -16.32
N VAL A 127 -16.95 31.81 -16.60
CA VAL A 127 -17.91 30.70 -16.66
C VAL A 127 -17.52 29.71 -17.76
N ARG A 128 -17.26 30.22 -18.97
CA ARG A 128 -16.88 29.38 -20.12
C ARG A 128 -15.64 28.53 -19.84
N GLU A 129 -14.59 29.14 -19.29
CA GLU A 129 -13.33 28.44 -19.03
C GLU A 129 -13.48 27.42 -17.89
N ARG A 130 -14.25 27.73 -16.83
CA ARG A 130 -14.54 26.75 -15.77
C ARG A 130 -15.30 25.54 -16.29
N ASP A 131 -16.28 25.74 -17.16
CA ASP A 131 -17.04 24.65 -17.78
C ASP A 131 -16.13 23.79 -18.67
N ALA A 132 -15.27 24.43 -19.48
CA ALA A 132 -14.31 23.75 -20.33
C ALA A 132 -13.31 22.91 -19.52
N PHE A 133 -12.73 23.47 -18.46
CA PHE A 133 -11.82 22.74 -17.58
C PHE A 133 -12.53 21.62 -16.81
N SER A 134 -13.77 21.84 -16.38
CA SER A 134 -14.54 20.82 -15.66
C SER A 134 -14.85 19.63 -16.56
N LYS A 135 -15.22 19.89 -17.82
CA LYS A 135 -15.40 18.84 -18.83
C LYS A 135 -14.11 18.08 -19.09
N ALA A 136 -13.00 18.79 -19.32
CA ALA A 136 -11.70 18.15 -19.58
C ALA A 136 -11.25 17.27 -18.41
N TRP A 137 -11.42 17.74 -17.17
CA TRP A 137 -11.12 16.97 -15.98
C TRP A 137 -12.04 15.74 -15.83
N ALA A 138 -13.34 15.90 -16.06
CA ALA A 138 -14.30 14.81 -15.98
C ALA A 138 -13.99 13.72 -17.02
N ASP A 139 -13.63 14.11 -18.24
CA ASP A 139 -13.25 13.17 -19.29
C ASP A 139 -11.93 12.44 -18.95
N ALA A 140 -10.93 13.15 -18.41
CA ALA A 140 -9.67 12.54 -17.97
C ALA A 140 -9.84 11.59 -16.76
N SER A 141 -10.79 11.89 -15.87
CA SER A 141 -10.99 11.14 -14.62
C SER A 141 -11.98 9.97 -14.77
N ARG A 142 -12.68 9.87 -15.91
CA ARG A 142 -13.82 8.96 -16.09
C ARG A 142 -13.50 7.49 -15.82
N GLU A 143 -12.36 7.01 -16.31
CA GLU A 143 -11.97 5.61 -16.14
C GLU A 143 -11.65 5.28 -14.69
N TYR A 144 -10.82 6.12 -14.05
CA TYR A 144 -10.53 6.02 -12.62
C TYR A 144 -11.81 6.07 -11.78
N TRP A 145 -12.73 6.96 -12.12
CA TRP A 145 -14.01 7.13 -11.43
C TRP A 145 -14.88 5.88 -11.52
N LYS A 146 -15.04 5.32 -12.73
CA LYS A 146 -15.79 4.08 -12.96
C LYS A 146 -15.19 2.88 -12.25
N SER A 147 -13.86 2.75 -12.29
CA SER A 147 -13.15 1.68 -11.58
C SER A 147 -13.41 1.76 -10.08
N THR A 148 -13.25 2.96 -9.50
CA THR A 148 -13.45 3.19 -8.06
C THR A 148 -14.90 2.94 -7.65
N PHE A 149 -15.87 3.42 -8.43
CA PHE A 149 -17.29 3.19 -8.16
C PHE A 149 -17.64 1.70 -8.19
N LYS A 150 -17.13 0.97 -9.20
CA LYS A 150 -17.35 -0.47 -9.34
C LYS A 150 -16.75 -1.26 -8.18
N GLU A 151 -15.49 -0.99 -7.83
CA GLU A 151 -14.81 -1.63 -6.70
C GLU A 151 -15.56 -1.40 -5.38
N ASN A 152 -16.00 -0.17 -5.11
CA ASN A 152 -16.76 0.15 -3.90
C ASN A 152 -18.15 -0.52 -3.90
N HIS A 153 -18.77 -0.69 -5.07
CA HIS A 153 -20.00 -1.47 -5.19
C HIS A 153 -19.76 -2.95 -4.89
N GLU A 154 -18.67 -3.54 -5.38
CA GLU A 154 -18.27 -4.92 -5.07
C GLU A 154 -17.98 -5.11 -3.57
N PHE A 155 -17.31 -4.15 -2.93
CA PHE A 155 -17.09 -4.16 -1.48
C PHE A 155 -18.40 -4.15 -0.69
N ARG A 156 -19.40 -3.36 -1.10
CA ARG A 156 -20.73 -3.36 -0.45
C ARG A 156 -21.44 -4.69 -0.62
N GLN A 157 -21.44 -5.25 -1.82
CA GLN A 157 -22.03 -6.56 -2.07
C GLN A 157 -21.36 -7.64 -1.23
N ARG A 158 -20.02 -7.59 -1.10
CA ARG A 158 -19.28 -8.52 -0.26
C ARG A 158 -19.62 -8.33 1.21
N LEU A 159 -19.67 -7.09 1.68
CA LEU A 159 -20.05 -6.75 3.06
C LEU A 159 -21.46 -7.25 3.39
N ASP A 160 -22.44 -7.07 2.50
CA ASP A 160 -23.81 -7.56 2.66
C ASP A 160 -23.89 -9.09 2.68
N SER A 161 -22.98 -9.78 1.96
CA SER A 161 -22.89 -11.24 1.97
C SER A 161 -22.31 -11.81 3.27
N ILE A 162 -21.50 -11.02 3.99
CA ILE A 162 -20.96 -11.36 5.31
C ILE A 162 -22.06 -11.05 6.33
N GLY A 163 -22.96 -12.02 6.52
CA GLY A 163 -24.14 -11.88 7.37
C GLY A 163 -23.83 -11.30 8.76
N ASN A 164 -24.81 -10.62 9.37
CA ASN A 164 -24.68 -9.96 10.67
C ASN A 164 -24.68 -10.91 11.88
N ASP A 165 -24.50 -12.21 11.68
CA ASP A 165 -24.61 -13.19 12.76
C ASP A 165 -23.49 -13.04 13.78
N SER A 166 -23.83 -13.30 15.04
CA SER A 166 -22.96 -13.08 16.20
C SER A 166 -21.90 -14.20 16.40
N GLN A 167 -21.82 -15.15 15.46
CA GLN A 167 -20.80 -16.20 15.39
C GLN A 167 -19.89 -16.04 14.16
N ILE A 168 -19.53 -14.81 13.83
CA ILE A 168 -18.52 -14.52 12.81
C ILE A 168 -17.19 -15.15 13.25
N ASP A 169 -16.68 -16.09 12.45
CA ASP A 169 -15.28 -16.56 12.48
C ASP A 169 -14.33 -15.34 12.40
N SER A 170 -13.21 -15.38 13.13
CA SER A 170 -12.18 -14.33 13.13
C SER A 170 -11.75 -13.90 11.72
N SER A 171 -11.74 -14.80 10.73
CA SER A 171 -11.46 -14.46 9.33
C SER A 171 -12.50 -13.52 8.73
N ASN A 172 -13.79 -13.78 8.97
CA ASN A 172 -14.90 -12.97 8.48
C ASN A 172 -14.98 -11.61 9.21
N GLU A 173 -14.52 -11.55 10.47
CA GLU A 173 -14.45 -10.29 11.23
C GLU A 173 -13.39 -9.35 10.68
N TRP A 174 -12.20 -9.87 10.40
CA TRP A 174 -11.14 -9.09 9.77
C TRP A 174 -11.55 -8.57 8.40
N GLU A 175 -12.14 -9.43 7.56
CA GLU A 175 -12.65 -9.03 6.24
C GLU A 175 -13.67 -7.88 6.35
N LYS A 176 -14.59 -7.96 7.31
CA LYS A 176 -15.58 -6.90 7.58
C LYS A 176 -14.91 -5.58 7.96
N ILE A 177 -13.88 -5.60 8.80
CA ILE A 177 -13.11 -4.41 9.18
C ILE A 177 -12.45 -3.79 7.94
N VAL A 178 -11.80 -4.60 7.11
CA VAL A 178 -11.13 -4.12 5.88
C VAL A 178 -12.14 -3.49 4.91
N LEU A 179 -13.29 -4.13 4.68
CA LEU A 179 -14.33 -3.61 3.79
C LEU A 179 -14.91 -2.29 4.30
N LEU A 180 -15.23 -2.22 5.59
CA LEU A 180 -15.73 -0.99 6.21
C LEU A 180 -14.68 0.12 6.20
N GLN A 181 -13.41 -0.20 6.45
CA GLN A 181 -12.33 0.78 6.39
C GLN A 181 -12.19 1.39 4.99
N ASN A 182 -12.33 0.57 3.94
CA ASN A 182 -12.32 1.03 2.56
C ASN A 182 -13.54 1.90 2.21
N LEU A 183 -14.72 1.52 2.71
CA LEU A 183 -15.99 2.20 2.40
C LEU A 183 -16.17 3.51 3.18
N GLU A 184 -15.90 3.47 4.48
CA GLU A 184 -16.28 4.51 5.45
C GLU A 184 -15.07 5.22 6.06
N GLY A 185 -13.86 4.68 5.87
CA GLY A 185 -12.62 5.22 6.43
C GLY A 185 -12.24 4.62 7.76
N MET A 186 -11.05 4.98 8.24
CA MET A 186 -10.45 4.38 9.43
C MET A 186 -11.24 4.68 10.71
N GLU A 187 -11.72 5.91 10.87
CA GLU A 187 -12.48 6.35 12.06
C GLU A 187 -13.72 5.47 12.33
N ALA A 188 -14.39 5.01 11.27
CA ALA A 188 -15.59 4.18 11.38
C ALA A 188 -15.30 2.76 11.92
N VAL A 189 -14.04 2.30 11.82
CA VAL A 189 -13.66 0.93 12.18
C VAL A 189 -12.78 0.82 13.42
N LEU A 190 -12.26 1.92 13.95
CA LEU A 190 -11.40 1.91 15.14
C LEU A 190 -11.99 1.11 16.32
N PRO A 191 -13.28 1.24 16.67
CA PRO A 191 -13.87 0.45 17.76
C PRO A 191 -13.91 -1.06 17.49
N GLN A 192 -14.09 -1.48 16.24
CA GLN A 192 -14.09 -2.89 15.83
C GLN A 192 -12.66 -3.44 15.81
N LEU A 193 -11.71 -2.66 15.28
CA LEU A 193 -10.31 -3.01 15.20
C LEU A 193 -9.68 -3.21 16.59
N ASN A 194 -9.97 -2.31 17.53
CA ASN A 194 -9.48 -2.43 18.91
C ASN A 194 -10.06 -3.68 19.61
N ARG A 195 -11.36 -3.97 19.45
CA ARG A 195 -11.97 -5.20 19.99
C ARG A 195 -11.39 -6.48 19.40
N LEU A 196 -10.97 -6.45 18.12
CA LEU A 196 -10.27 -7.55 17.50
C LEU A 196 -8.91 -7.78 18.17
N LEU A 197 -8.14 -6.71 18.39
CA LEU A 197 -6.83 -6.79 19.05
C LEU A 197 -6.92 -7.20 20.54
N GLU A 198 -7.99 -6.82 21.24
CA GLU A 198 -8.23 -7.30 22.62
C GLU A 198 -8.43 -8.82 22.68
N ARG A 199 -9.08 -9.41 21.67
CA ARG A 199 -9.35 -10.86 21.61
C ARG A 199 -8.23 -11.64 20.94
N ASN A 200 -7.54 -11.02 19.99
CA ASN A 200 -6.43 -11.58 19.23
C ASN A 200 -5.25 -10.58 19.20
N PRO A 201 -4.45 -10.53 20.29
CA PRO A 201 -3.34 -9.59 20.42
C PRO A 201 -2.20 -9.78 19.41
N ASP A 202 -2.16 -10.92 18.70
CA ASP A 202 -1.11 -11.23 17.74
C ASP A 202 -1.59 -11.03 16.28
N HIS A 203 -2.75 -10.39 16.07
CA HIS A 203 -3.30 -10.17 14.73
C HIS A 203 -2.47 -9.13 13.93
N ILE A 204 -1.46 -9.61 13.20
CA ILE A 204 -0.47 -8.80 12.47
C ILE A 204 -1.11 -7.73 11.59
N SER A 205 -2.09 -8.07 10.75
CA SER A 205 -2.70 -7.11 9.83
C SER A 205 -3.47 -5.99 10.56
N ALA A 206 -3.99 -6.27 11.76
CA ALA A 206 -4.71 -5.29 12.57
C ALA A 206 -3.72 -4.33 13.25
N HIS A 207 -2.58 -4.85 13.72
CA HIS A 207 -1.45 -4.03 14.16
C HIS A 207 -0.93 -3.13 13.05
N TYR A 208 -0.76 -3.65 11.84
CA TYR A 208 -0.33 -2.85 10.70
C TYR A 208 -1.30 -1.70 10.40
N MET A 209 -2.60 -2.02 10.29
CA MET A 209 -3.63 -1.02 9.99
C MET A 209 -3.70 0.08 11.06
N LEU A 210 -3.70 -0.30 12.34
CA LEU A 210 -3.74 0.65 13.45
C LEU A 210 -2.45 1.48 13.55
N GLY A 211 -1.29 0.85 13.42
CA GLY A 211 0.01 1.54 13.48
C GLY A 211 0.17 2.59 12.39
N CYS A 212 -0.18 2.26 11.14
CA CYS A 212 -0.17 3.21 10.02
C CYS A 212 -1.09 4.41 10.30
N HIS A 213 -2.30 4.17 10.80
CA HIS A 213 -3.24 5.24 11.11
C HIS A 213 -2.74 6.17 12.23
N LEU A 214 -2.24 5.60 13.32
CA LEU A 214 -1.72 6.38 14.46
C LEU A 214 -0.55 7.28 14.03
N LEU A 215 0.41 6.75 13.26
CA LEU A 215 1.54 7.55 12.78
C LEU A 215 1.12 8.61 11.74
N ALA A 216 0.07 8.37 10.97
CA ALA A 216 -0.51 9.38 10.09
C ALA A 216 -1.17 10.52 10.87
N GLN A 217 -1.62 10.27 12.11
CA GLN A 217 -2.13 11.28 13.05
C GLN A 217 -1.05 11.87 13.96
N ASP A 218 0.23 11.65 13.63
CA ASP A 218 1.39 12.04 14.44
C ASP A 218 1.39 11.46 15.88
N ASP A 219 0.70 10.33 16.10
CA ASP A 219 0.72 9.59 17.37
C ASP A 219 1.81 8.50 17.36
N SER A 220 2.86 8.75 18.14
CA SER A 220 4.02 7.85 18.28
C SER A 220 3.69 6.44 18.78
N SER A 221 2.54 6.21 19.42
CA SER A 221 2.13 4.86 19.85
C SER A 221 1.97 3.90 18.67
N GLY A 222 1.79 4.42 17.45
CA GLY A 222 1.77 3.61 16.22
C GLY A 222 3.09 2.87 15.95
N ILE A 223 4.23 3.34 16.46
CA ILE A 223 5.53 2.66 16.34
C ILE A 223 5.45 1.26 16.97
N ASP A 224 4.90 1.15 18.18
CA ASP A 224 4.80 -0.13 18.89
C ASP A 224 3.94 -1.14 18.11
N HIS A 225 2.90 -0.66 17.41
CA HIS A 225 2.08 -1.50 16.57
C HIS A 225 2.86 -1.99 15.33
N LEU A 226 3.59 -1.11 14.65
CA LEU A 226 4.39 -1.49 13.47
C LEU A 226 5.59 -2.38 13.83
N GLU A 227 6.21 -2.18 14.99
CA GLU A 227 7.31 -3.01 15.46
C GLU A 227 6.89 -4.49 15.59
N ARG A 228 5.66 -4.77 16.07
CA ARG A 228 5.12 -6.13 16.11
C ARG A 228 4.99 -6.77 14.73
N VAL A 229 4.69 -5.96 13.71
CA VAL A 229 4.55 -6.41 12.32
C VAL A 229 5.90 -6.75 11.69
N THR A 230 7.00 -6.16 12.17
CA THR A 230 8.34 -6.43 11.61
C THR A 230 8.82 -7.88 11.76
N ALA A 231 8.13 -8.69 12.57
CA ALA A 231 8.37 -10.13 12.64
C ALA A 231 7.95 -10.89 11.36
N ASP A 232 7.00 -10.33 10.59
CA ASP A 232 6.59 -10.83 9.27
C ASP A 232 7.53 -10.30 8.17
N PRO A 233 8.30 -11.18 7.49
CA PRO A 233 9.26 -10.74 6.50
C PRO A 233 8.66 -10.04 5.29
N MET A 234 7.40 -10.33 4.97
CA MET A 234 6.73 -9.69 3.84
C MET A 234 6.34 -8.24 4.13
N SER A 235 6.16 -7.90 5.41
CA SER A 235 5.67 -6.59 5.85
C SER A 235 6.72 -5.69 6.49
N ALA A 236 7.84 -6.27 6.95
CA ALA A 236 8.87 -5.56 7.73
C ALA A 236 9.46 -4.33 7.01
N MET A 237 9.83 -4.45 5.74
CA MET A 237 10.43 -3.34 4.99
C MET A 237 9.49 -2.14 4.84
N ASN A 238 8.20 -2.39 4.63
CA ASN A 238 7.19 -1.32 4.58
C ASN A 238 7.05 -0.64 5.94
N CYS A 239 7.06 -1.42 7.03
CA CYS A 239 6.99 -0.87 8.39
C CYS A 239 8.21 0.00 8.70
N PHE A 240 9.42 -0.39 8.29
CA PHE A 240 10.62 0.44 8.45
C PHE A 240 10.51 1.75 7.67
N GLY A 241 9.99 1.74 6.44
CA GLY A 241 9.75 2.96 5.68
C GLY A 241 8.79 3.92 6.41
N ILE A 242 7.64 3.42 6.86
CA ILE A 242 6.61 4.25 7.52
C ILE A 242 7.13 4.83 8.84
N MET A 243 7.84 4.04 9.66
CA MET A 243 8.45 4.52 10.89
C MET A 243 9.58 5.52 10.61
N ALA A 244 10.36 5.34 9.54
CA ALA A 244 11.42 6.29 9.14
C ALA A 244 10.81 7.64 8.76
N ASP A 245 9.76 7.64 7.95
CA ASP A 245 9.03 8.85 7.56
C ASP A 245 8.44 9.57 8.78
N PHE A 246 7.94 8.83 9.76
CA PHE A 246 7.49 9.41 11.02
C PHE A 246 8.63 10.10 11.78
N TYR A 247 9.76 9.43 11.97
CA TYR A 247 10.91 10.01 12.68
C TYR A 247 11.51 11.21 11.93
N ASP A 248 11.57 11.16 10.61
CA ASP A 248 12.11 12.22 9.76
C ASP A 248 11.28 13.49 9.85
N ARG A 249 9.95 13.38 9.75
CA ARG A 249 9.01 14.51 9.93
C ARG A 249 9.09 15.17 11.31
N HIS A 250 9.55 14.43 12.31
CA HIS A 250 9.78 14.92 13.68
C HIS A 250 11.23 15.32 13.96
N GLY A 251 12.11 15.31 12.95
CA GLY A 251 13.51 15.71 13.07
C GLY A 251 14.38 14.75 13.89
N ASN A 252 13.95 13.50 14.09
CA ASN A 252 14.69 12.50 14.86
C ASN A 252 15.70 11.73 14.00
N VAL A 253 16.79 12.43 13.64
CA VAL A 253 17.83 11.92 12.71
C VAL A 253 18.48 10.63 13.20
N ASP A 254 18.69 10.48 14.51
CA ASP A 254 19.33 9.28 15.06
C ASP A 254 18.43 8.05 14.95
N ALA A 255 17.12 8.21 15.19
CA ALA A 255 16.16 7.13 14.98
C ALA A 255 16.04 6.72 13.51
N VAL A 256 16.03 7.69 12.57
CA VAL A 256 16.06 7.40 11.13
C VAL A 256 17.32 6.61 10.76
N ARG A 257 18.49 7.00 11.27
CA ARG A 257 19.76 6.29 10.99
C ARG A 257 19.74 4.87 11.53
N ALA A 258 19.28 4.68 12.77
CA ALA A 258 19.18 3.36 13.38
C ALA A 258 18.21 2.45 12.61
N LEU A 259 17.08 3.00 12.16
CA LEU A 259 16.07 2.25 11.42
C LEU A 259 16.55 1.86 10.02
N LYS A 260 17.28 2.74 9.33
CA LYS A 260 17.92 2.41 8.04
C LYS A 260 18.92 1.26 8.19
N MET A 261 19.76 1.29 9.22
CA MET A 261 20.71 0.19 9.48
C MET A 261 19.99 -1.14 9.72
N ARG A 262 18.91 -1.13 10.52
CA ARG A 262 18.09 -2.33 10.75
C ARG A 262 17.40 -2.82 9.47
N ALA A 263 16.93 -1.90 8.61
CA ALA A 263 16.33 -2.25 7.33
C ALA A 263 17.36 -2.88 6.38
N ASP A 264 18.59 -2.36 6.33
CA ASP A 264 19.68 -2.93 5.53
C ASP A 264 20.05 -4.34 6.00
N GLU A 265 20.24 -4.52 7.33
CA GLU A 265 20.50 -5.85 7.93
C GLU A 265 19.36 -6.84 7.65
N PHE A 266 18.11 -6.36 7.69
CA PHE A 266 16.95 -7.17 7.40
C PHE A 266 16.86 -7.58 5.93
N ASP A 267 17.10 -6.65 4.99
CA ASP A 267 17.12 -6.96 3.56
C ASP A 267 18.22 -7.99 3.25
N ASP A 268 19.43 -7.81 3.78
CA ASP A 268 20.53 -8.78 3.62
C ASP A 268 20.11 -10.18 4.12
N MET A 269 19.46 -10.27 5.29
CA MET A 269 18.94 -11.53 5.82
C MET A 269 17.87 -12.14 4.90
N VAL A 270 16.93 -11.33 4.38
CA VAL A 270 15.88 -11.79 3.45
C VAL A 270 16.47 -12.27 2.13
N GLN A 271 17.46 -11.57 1.57
CA GLN A 271 18.15 -11.99 0.34
C GLN A 271 18.84 -13.34 0.54
N GLN A 272 19.55 -13.54 1.66
CA GLN A 272 20.17 -14.82 1.98
C GLN A 272 19.14 -15.94 2.16
N ALA A 273 18.05 -15.66 2.89
CA ALA A 273 16.94 -16.58 3.07
C ALA A 273 16.28 -16.98 1.73
N MET A 274 16.19 -16.04 0.78
CA MET A 274 15.67 -16.27 -0.57
C MET A 274 16.60 -17.11 -1.43
N ILE A 275 17.91 -16.90 -1.36
CA ILE A 275 18.90 -17.75 -2.07
C ILE A 275 18.75 -19.22 -1.63
N GLY A 276 18.57 -19.47 -0.33
CA GLY A 276 18.35 -20.82 0.21
C GLY A 276 16.99 -21.42 -0.18
N ARG A 277 15.94 -20.61 -0.27
CA ARG A 277 14.59 -21.05 -0.66
C ARG A 277 14.45 -21.34 -2.16
N ASN A 278 15.13 -20.57 -3.02
CA ASN A 278 15.13 -20.79 -4.48
C ASN A 278 15.91 -22.04 -4.94
N ARG A 279 16.47 -22.82 -4.02
CA ARG A 279 17.28 -24.00 -4.32
C ARG A 279 16.87 -25.19 -3.46
N VAL A 280 16.95 -26.38 -4.06
CA VAL A 280 16.71 -27.65 -3.38
C VAL A 280 17.90 -28.57 -3.61
N SER A 281 18.37 -29.22 -2.55
CA SER A 281 19.51 -30.13 -2.58
C SER A 281 19.31 -31.31 -1.62
N THR A 282 20.18 -32.31 -1.72
CA THR A 282 20.15 -33.47 -0.81
C THR A 282 20.59 -33.13 0.63
N ALA A 283 21.30 -32.02 0.81
CA ALA A 283 21.73 -31.51 2.11
C ALA A 283 20.58 -30.85 2.89
N ASP A 284 19.50 -30.46 2.21
CA ASP A 284 18.36 -29.79 2.85
C ASP A 284 17.56 -30.75 3.73
N ASN A 285 17.05 -30.25 4.85
CA ASN A 285 16.16 -31.03 5.72
C ASN A 285 14.70 -30.85 5.25
N PHE A 286 14.03 -31.98 5.04
CA PHE A 286 12.62 -32.02 4.66
C PHE A 286 11.81 -32.71 5.75
N GLU A 287 10.66 -32.15 6.03
CA GLU A 287 9.71 -32.61 7.04
C GLU A 287 8.32 -32.78 6.41
N SER A 288 7.40 -33.38 7.17
CA SER A 288 6.01 -33.50 6.73
C SER A 288 5.40 -32.10 6.55
N HIS A 289 4.53 -31.96 5.54
CA HIS A 289 3.99 -30.66 5.14
C HIS A 289 3.06 -30.01 6.17
N GLY A 290 2.54 -30.75 7.16
CA GLY A 290 1.67 -30.20 8.21
C GLY A 290 0.29 -29.69 7.78
N LEU A 291 0.03 -29.60 6.47
CA LEU A 291 -1.27 -29.22 5.88
C LEU A 291 -2.41 -30.15 6.29
N ASP A 292 -3.61 -29.57 6.40
CA ASP A 292 -4.82 -30.32 6.66
C ASP A 292 -5.36 -31.07 5.42
N ALA A 293 -6.36 -31.93 5.63
CA ALA A 293 -6.92 -32.74 4.54
C ALA A 293 -7.64 -31.91 3.46
N ALA A 294 -8.19 -30.75 3.80
CA ALA A 294 -8.88 -29.87 2.87
C ALA A 294 -7.89 -29.10 1.99
N GLU A 295 -6.79 -28.60 2.57
CA GLU A 295 -5.68 -27.98 1.85
C GLU A 295 -5.02 -28.97 0.89
N VAL A 296 -4.69 -30.18 1.37
CA VAL A 296 -4.11 -31.24 0.54
C VAL A 296 -5.03 -31.57 -0.64
N LYS A 297 -6.34 -31.68 -0.39
CA LYS A 297 -7.33 -31.96 -1.43
C LYS A 297 -7.36 -30.87 -2.51
N LYS A 298 -7.39 -29.59 -2.12
CA LYS A 298 -7.37 -28.46 -3.07
C LYS A 298 -6.12 -28.49 -3.95
N ILE A 299 -4.96 -28.76 -3.38
CA ILE A 299 -3.70 -28.86 -4.15
C ILE A 299 -3.74 -30.06 -5.09
N ALA A 300 -4.25 -31.20 -4.63
CA ALA A 300 -4.40 -32.39 -5.46
C ALA A 300 -5.34 -32.14 -6.65
N GLU A 301 -6.42 -31.38 -6.47
CA GLU A 301 -7.34 -30.96 -7.55
C GLU A 301 -6.62 -30.06 -8.59
N ILE A 302 -5.87 -29.05 -8.14
CA ILE A 302 -5.05 -28.19 -9.03
C ILE A 302 -4.06 -29.02 -9.86
N VAL A 303 -3.39 -29.97 -9.20
CA VAL A 303 -2.44 -30.87 -9.89
C VAL A 303 -3.16 -31.81 -10.85
N ALA A 304 -4.35 -32.28 -10.51
CA ALA A 304 -5.13 -33.18 -11.34
C ALA A 304 -5.53 -32.53 -12.68
N ASP A 305 -5.77 -31.22 -12.71
CA ASP A 305 -6.10 -30.50 -13.94
C ASP A 305 -4.94 -30.47 -14.96
N GLU A 306 -3.69 -30.64 -14.51
CA GLU A 306 -2.52 -30.72 -15.38
C GLU A 306 -2.29 -32.14 -15.91
N ALA A 307 -2.82 -32.45 -17.10
CA ALA A 307 -2.86 -33.80 -17.69
C ALA A 307 -1.51 -34.55 -17.78
N LEU A 308 -0.38 -33.82 -17.83
CA LEU A 308 0.96 -34.43 -17.93
C LEU A 308 1.54 -34.81 -16.56
N VAL A 309 0.96 -34.30 -15.46
CA VAL A 309 1.38 -34.66 -14.11
C VAL A 309 0.78 -36.00 -13.71
N HIS A 310 1.66 -36.94 -13.34
CA HIS A 310 1.30 -38.30 -12.98
C HIS A 310 1.41 -38.59 -11.49
N GLY A 311 2.18 -37.78 -10.77
CA GLY A 311 2.29 -37.85 -9.32
C GLY A 311 2.76 -36.51 -8.76
N ALA A 312 2.29 -36.20 -7.56
CA ALA A 312 2.78 -35.05 -6.82
C ALA A 312 3.03 -35.39 -5.36
N TRP A 313 4.07 -34.77 -4.83
CA TRP A 313 4.43 -34.81 -3.43
C TRP A 313 4.65 -33.41 -2.89
N ILE A 314 4.36 -33.18 -1.63
CA ILE A 314 4.62 -31.93 -0.94
C ILE A 314 5.32 -32.19 0.39
N VAL A 315 6.33 -31.39 0.69
CA VAL A 315 7.09 -31.43 1.95
C VAL A 315 7.38 -30.00 2.41
N GLN A 316 7.70 -29.84 3.70
CA GLN A 316 8.24 -28.59 4.21
C GLN A 316 9.78 -28.67 4.24
N LYS A 317 10.46 -27.65 3.71
CA LYS A 317 11.93 -27.50 3.83
C LYS A 317 12.23 -26.58 5.02
N SER A 318 13.06 -27.07 5.94
CA SER A 318 13.47 -26.32 7.14
C SER A 318 14.62 -25.36 6.82
N HIS A 319 14.65 -24.20 7.49
CA HIS A 319 15.67 -23.17 7.31
C HIS A 319 16.17 -22.64 8.65
N GLU A 320 17.45 -22.27 8.72
CA GLU A 320 18.02 -21.56 9.87
C GLU A 320 17.61 -20.08 9.87
N LEU A 321 17.62 -19.45 8.69
CA LEU A 321 17.19 -18.06 8.50
C LEU A 321 15.69 -17.97 8.22
N LEU A 322 15.01 -17.13 9.02
CA LEU A 322 13.57 -16.90 8.96
C LEU A 322 12.75 -18.20 9.03
N PRO A 323 12.92 -19.05 10.06
CA PRO A 323 12.23 -20.33 10.18
C PRO A 323 10.70 -20.20 10.22
N GLN A 324 10.17 -19.05 10.68
CA GLN A 324 8.75 -18.74 10.68
C GLN A 324 8.16 -18.61 9.27
N TRP A 325 8.98 -18.24 8.27
CA TRP A 325 8.55 -18.17 6.88
C TRP A 325 8.60 -19.56 6.25
N LYS A 326 7.48 -20.30 6.38
CA LYS A 326 7.34 -21.68 5.91
C LYS A 326 7.74 -21.81 4.44
N HIS A 327 8.39 -22.92 4.08
CA HIS A 327 8.78 -23.22 2.71
C HIS A 327 8.24 -24.60 2.31
N TYR A 328 7.31 -24.63 1.36
CA TYR A 328 6.79 -25.85 0.77
C TYR A 328 7.49 -26.18 -0.54
N VAL A 329 7.95 -27.42 -0.68
CA VAL A 329 8.49 -27.94 -1.94
C VAL A 329 7.49 -28.92 -2.55
N ILE A 330 6.99 -28.60 -3.73
CA ILE A 330 6.10 -29.46 -4.52
C ILE A 330 6.94 -30.20 -5.56
N LEU A 331 7.07 -31.51 -5.40
CA LEU A 331 7.74 -32.39 -6.34
C LEU A 331 6.72 -32.98 -7.32
N LEU A 332 6.93 -32.82 -8.62
CA LEU A 332 6.03 -33.31 -9.66
C LEU A 332 6.71 -34.36 -10.56
N ASP A 333 6.01 -35.48 -10.80
CA ASP A 333 6.34 -36.43 -11.85
C ASP A 333 5.61 -36.02 -13.14
N ILE A 334 6.33 -35.32 -14.03
CA ILE A 334 5.81 -34.84 -15.32
C ILE A 334 6.21 -35.81 -16.43
N LYS A 335 5.22 -36.44 -17.08
CA LYS A 335 5.48 -37.34 -18.20
C LYS A 335 5.31 -36.65 -19.55
N ALA A 336 6.17 -37.05 -20.50
CA ALA A 336 6.17 -36.50 -21.83
C ALA A 336 4.90 -36.88 -22.60
N SER A 337 4.34 -35.89 -23.31
CA SER A 337 3.40 -36.18 -24.38
C SER A 337 4.18 -36.69 -25.59
N TRP A 338 3.85 -37.89 -26.06
CA TRP A 338 4.49 -38.56 -27.19
C TRP A 338 4.48 -37.78 -28.52
N PHE A 339 3.75 -36.66 -28.61
CA PHE A 339 3.67 -35.78 -29.77
C PHE A 339 4.36 -34.41 -29.64
N ARG A 340 4.96 -34.06 -28.49
CA ARG A 340 5.61 -32.76 -28.28
C ARG A 340 7.09 -32.92 -27.99
N PHE A 341 7.93 -32.14 -28.70
CA PHE A 341 9.34 -31.96 -28.31
C PHE A 341 9.38 -31.29 -26.93
N GLU A 342 9.71 -32.05 -25.88
CA GLU A 342 9.85 -31.52 -24.51
C GLU A 342 11.12 -30.67 -24.39
N SER A 343 10.94 -29.37 -24.12
CA SER A 343 12.03 -28.50 -23.64
C SER A 343 11.93 -28.32 -22.13
N VAL A 344 13.05 -27.94 -21.49
CA VAL A 344 13.07 -27.52 -20.08
C VAL A 344 12.08 -26.38 -19.84
N ALA A 345 11.93 -25.46 -20.81
CA ALA A 345 10.99 -24.34 -20.73
C ALA A 345 9.53 -24.82 -20.59
N PHE A 346 9.11 -25.83 -21.36
CA PHE A 346 7.75 -26.37 -21.28
C PHE A 346 7.43 -26.97 -19.91
N ARG A 347 8.40 -27.65 -19.28
CA ARG A 347 8.21 -28.19 -17.92
C ARG A 347 8.14 -27.07 -16.88
N ASN A 348 8.97 -26.04 -17.02
CA ASN A 348 8.92 -24.86 -16.17
C ASN A 348 7.58 -24.11 -16.25
N GLU A 349 6.92 -24.09 -17.42
CA GLU A 349 5.57 -23.53 -17.55
C GLU A 349 4.54 -24.31 -16.73
N ILE A 350 4.60 -25.65 -16.71
CA ILE A 350 3.72 -26.49 -15.86
C ILE A 350 3.95 -26.17 -14.38
N LEU A 351 5.22 -26.13 -13.95
CA LEU A 351 5.59 -25.80 -12.57
C LEU A 351 5.03 -24.43 -12.17
N THR A 352 5.21 -23.43 -13.03
CA THR A 352 4.75 -22.05 -12.79
C THR A 352 3.22 -21.98 -12.70
N ARG A 353 2.49 -22.67 -13.58
CA ARG A 353 1.01 -22.69 -13.54
C ARG A 353 0.47 -23.32 -12.27
N ILE A 354 1.10 -24.36 -11.75
CA ILE A 354 0.69 -24.99 -10.49
C ILE A 354 0.98 -24.05 -9.32
N VAL A 355 2.20 -23.51 -9.22
CA VAL A 355 2.56 -22.58 -8.13
C VAL A 355 1.61 -21.39 -8.08
N ASN A 356 1.25 -20.81 -9.22
CA ASN A 356 0.35 -19.65 -9.29
C ASN A 356 -1.10 -19.94 -8.87
N GLN A 357 -1.51 -21.22 -8.82
CA GLN A 357 -2.85 -21.63 -8.41
C GLN A 357 -2.89 -22.11 -6.95
N VAL A 358 -1.75 -22.52 -6.39
CA VAL A 358 -1.67 -22.98 -5.01
C VAL A 358 -1.60 -21.77 -4.07
N SER A 359 -2.56 -21.70 -3.13
CA SER A 359 -2.60 -20.70 -2.07
C SER A 359 -2.26 -21.37 -0.74
N LEU A 360 -1.05 -21.15 -0.23
CA LEU A 360 -0.60 -21.59 1.10
C LEU A 360 0.07 -20.43 1.82
N ASP A 361 0.00 -20.45 3.16
CA ASP A 361 0.77 -19.56 4.03
C ASP A 361 2.25 -20.00 4.05
N GLY A 362 3.03 -19.47 3.09
CA GLY A 362 4.47 -19.72 2.98
C GLY A 362 5.01 -19.55 1.56
N TYR A 363 6.32 -19.67 1.42
CA TYR A 363 7.01 -19.71 0.14
C TYR A 363 6.82 -21.09 -0.52
N ILE A 364 6.50 -21.13 -1.82
CA ILE A 364 6.24 -22.37 -2.56
C ILE A 364 7.24 -22.50 -3.70
N LEU A 365 7.90 -23.65 -3.78
CA LEU A 365 8.78 -24.02 -4.89
C LEU A 365 8.32 -25.34 -5.52
N ALA A 366 8.07 -25.34 -6.83
CA ALA A 366 7.80 -26.57 -7.55
C ALA A 366 9.04 -27.05 -8.31
N ILE A 367 9.32 -28.35 -8.25
CA ILE A 367 10.42 -29.01 -8.97
C ILE A 367 9.94 -30.28 -9.69
N ASP A 368 10.56 -30.59 -10.82
CA ASP A 368 10.35 -31.87 -11.51
C ASP A 368 11.24 -32.97 -10.89
N THR A 369 10.72 -34.20 -10.83
CA THR A 369 11.46 -35.43 -10.50
C THR A 369 12.58 -35.78 -11.49
N LYS A 370 12.52 -35.25 -12.72
CA LYS A 370 13.56 -35.38 -13.75
C LYS A 370 14.77 -34.47 -13.47
N ASP A 371 15.66 -34.37 -14.45
CA ASP A 371 16.89 -33.56 -14.41
C ASP A 371 17.80 -33.96 -13.21
N ASN A 372 18.49 -33.00 -12.61
CA ASN A 372 19.43 -33.24 -11.49
C ASN A 372 18.73 -33.43 -10.13
N ASN A 373 17.40 -33.46 -10.08
CA ASN A 373 16.63 -33.49 -8.83
C ASN A 373 16.32 -34.92 -8.34
N ARG A 374 16.65 -35.96 -9.11
CA ARG A 374 16.33 -37.35 -8.74
C ARG A 374 16.86 -37.78 -7.36
N PRO A 375 18.05 -37.37 -6.90
CA PRO A 375 18.51 -37.64 -5.53
C PRO A 375 17.64 -36.98 -4.46
N VAL A 376 17.20 -35.74 -4.69
CA VAL A 376 16.27 -35.01 -3.81
C VAL A 376 14.90 -35.71 -3.80
N ALA A 377 14.39 -36.12 -4.96
CA ALA A 377 13.12 -36.82 -5.09
C ALA A 377 13.07 -38.09 -4.23
N ARG A 378 14.15 -38.87 -4.19
CA ARG A 378 14.24 -40.07 -3.33
C ARG A 378 14.10 -39.73 -1.84
N LYS A 379 14.69 -38.61 -1.39
CA LYS A 379 14.57 -38.14 -0.01
C LYS A 379 13.12 -37.76 0.29
N ILE A 380 12.48 -37.00 -0.61
CA ILE A 380 11.07 -36.58 -0.49
C ILE A 380 10.12 -37.79 -0.45
N TRP A 381 10.31 -38.79 -1.31
CA TRP A 381 9.48 -40.00 -1.33
C TRP A 381 9.54 -40.83 -0.04
N SER A 382 10.61 -40.67 0.75
CA SER A 382 10.74 -41.35 2.05
C SER A 382 9.98 -40.65 3.19
N ILE A 383 9.52 -39.41 2.98
CA ILE A 383 8.78 -38.65 3.98
C ILE A 383 7.32 -39.17 4.04
N PRO A 384 6.81 -39.53 5.23
CA PRO A 384 5.44 -39.97 5.41
C PRO A 384 4.42 -38.91 4.96
N ASN A 385 3.32 -39.37 4.36
CA ASN A 385 2.22 -38.54 3.85
C ASN A 385 2.62 -37.49 2.80
N ALA A 386 3.86 -37.48 2.31
CA ALA A 386 4.29 -36.50 1.33
C ALA A 386 3.54 -36.64 -0.01
N LYS A 387 3.06 -37.83 -0.38
CA LYS A 387 2.36 -38.06 -1.64
C LYS A 387 0.91 -37.58 -1.57
N ILE A 388 0.57 -36.59 -2.39
CA ILE A 388 -0.76 -35.97 -2.42
C ILE A 388 -1.56 -36.31 -3.67
N PHE A 389 -0.89 -36.78 -4.73
CA PHE A 389 -1.55 -37.12 -5.98
C PHE A 389 -0.88 -38.33 -6.67
N ASP A 390 -1.71 -39.21 -7.24
CA ASP A 390 -1.30 -40.26 -8.16
C ASP A 390 -2.37 -40.44 -9.23
N ARG A 391 -2.03 -40.17 -10.48
CA ARG A 391 -2.95 -40.27 -11.62
C ARG A 391 -3.52 -41.69 -11.81
N LYS A 392 -2.80 -42.73 -11.36
CA LYS A 392 -3.31 -44.11 -11.45
C LYS A 392 -4.46 -44.40 -10.49
N ASN A 393 -4.60 -43.60 -9.44
CA ASN A 393 -5.57 -43.75 -8.37
C ASN A 393 -6.56 -42.57 -8.29
N ALA A 394 -6.49 -41.64 -9.24
CA ALA A 394 -7.26 -40.39 -9.27
C ALA A 394 -8.54 -40.51 -10.11
#